data_AF-A0A848TJX4-F1
#
_entry.id   AF-A0A848TJX4-F1
#
_cell.length_a   1.000
_cell.length_b   1.000
_cell.length_c   1.000
_cell.angle_alpha   90.00
_cell.angle_beta   90.00
_cell.angle_gamma   90.00
#
_symmetry.space_group_name_H-M   'P 1'
#
loop_
_entity.id
_entity.type
_entity.pdbx_description
1 polymer ?
#
loop_
_entity_poly.entity_id
_entity_poly.type
_entity_poly.pdbx_seq_one_letter_code
_entity_poly.pdbx_strand_id
1 'polypeptide(L)'
;MIRRYPDATRWLCDQVEDVIVDGRLDFPESTYEEMRIGQQIGVEWSGADGKAHYSVSDDAARRLAVWSSKSAGYFDAVARICATNIGQGAPLPFALRAFVSSVLVGETCRPRVGHRQPKKNWMERAFLFGLGRSACEKFGLTLTSNDEAGHAHSACDALAEALTICGRTTKYGEIKRLFVHRDFARFREENAKVGEDYKRKKNMKRIVEALMSKDTPETPLTNYLRSGLGNT
;
A
#
# COMPACT_ATOMS: atom_id res chain seq x y z
N MET A 1 -7.68 -34.06 -1.86
CA MET A 1 -6.48 -33.39 -1.29
C MET A 1 -6.41 -32.00 -1.90
N ILE A 2 -6.55 -30.93 -1.10
CA ILE A 2 -6.60 -29.55 -1.62
C ILE A 2 -5.21 -29.18 -2.17
N ARG A 3 -5.11 -28.82 -3.45
CA ARG A 3 -3.85 -28.44 -4.12
C ARG A 3 -3.42 -27.01 -3.75
N ARG A 4 -3.24 -26.76 -2.45
CA ARG A 4 -2.95 -25.41 -1.92
C ARG A 4 -1.71 -24.77 -2.55
N TYR A 5 -0.67 -25.55 -2.82
CA TYR A 5 0.58 -25.05 -3.37
C TYR A 5 0.49 -24.67 -4.85
N PRO A 6 0.08 -25.57 -5.78
CA PRO A 6 -0.09 -25.19 -7.19
C PRO A 6 -1.06 -24.02 -7.40
N ASP A 7 -2.13 -23.95 -6.61
CA ASP A 7 -3.10 -22.85 -6.69
C ASP A 7 -2.48 -21.52 -6.23
N ALA A 8 -1.62 -21.55 -5.20
CA ALA A 8 -0.87 -20.39 -4.74
C ALA A 8 0.15 -19.91 -5.79
N THR A 9 0.91 -20.83 -6.38
CA THR A 9 1.89 -20.52 -7.43
C THR A 9 1.21 -19.88 -8.63
N ARG A 10 0.10 -20.45 -9.13
CA ARG A 10 -0.66 -19.87 -10.24
C ARG A 10 -1.16 -18.47 -9.91
N TRP A 11 -1.79 -18.30 -8.75
CA TRP A 11 -2.27 -16.97 -8.33
C TRP A 11 -1.13 -15.96 -8.24
N LEU A 12 0.05 -16.38 -7.77
CA LEU A 12 1.23 -15.53 -7.70
C LEU A 12 1.77 -15.18 -9.08
N CYS A 13 1.76 -16.09 -10.06
CA CYS A 13 2.09 -15.79 -11.45
C CYS A 13 1.21 -14.64 -11.97
N ASP A 14 -0.11 -14.73 -11.77
CA ASP A 14 -1.06 -13.68 -12.18
C ASP A 14 -0.76 -12.32 -11.52
N GLN A 15 -0.08 -12.27 -10.37
CA GLN A 15 0.29 -11.02 -9.72
C GLN A 15 1.62 -10.43 -10.23
N VAL A 16 2.52 -11.25 -10.77
CA VAL A 16 3.90 -10.84 -11.09
C VAL A 16 4.19 -10.77 -12.59
N GLU A 17 3.38 -11.42 -13.44
CA GLU A 17 3.60 -11.49 -14.88
C GLU A 17 3.75 -10.10 -15.53
N ASP A 18 2.81 -9.20 -15.25
CA ASP A 18 2.78 -7.86 -15.86
C ASP A 18 3.88 -6.90 -15.33
N VAL A 19 4.51 -7.23 -14.20
CA VAL A 19 5.53 -6.38 -13.57
C VAL A 19 6.95 -6.91 -13.81
N ILE A 20 7.10 -8.07 -14.45
CA ILE A 20 8.42 -8.59 -14.84
C ILE A 20 8.70 -8.19 -16.29
N VAL A 21 9.71 -7.33 -16.46
CA VAL A 21 10.21 -6.90 -17.77
C VAL A 21 11.68 -7.29 -17.87
N ASP A 22 12.06 -7.99 -18.94
CA ASP A 22 13.43 -8.47 -19.18
C ASP A 22 14.04 -9.23 -18.00
N GLY A 23 13.22 -10.07 -17.34
CA GLY A 23 13.63 -10.91 -16.21
C GLY A 23 13.90 -10.13 -14.91
N ARG A 24 13.43 -8.89 -14.80
CA ARG A 24 13.52 -8.06 -13.58
C ARG A 24 12.15 -7.52 -13.21
N LEU A 25 11.95 -7.25 -11.92
CA LEU A 25 10.75 -6.51 -11.52
C LEU A 25 10.97 -5.04 -11.91
N ASP A 26 10.18 -4.56 -12.86
CA ASP A 26 10.26 -3.20 -13.38
C ASP A 26 9.21 -2.33 -12.69
N PHE A 27 9.62 -1.76 -11.57
CA PHE A 27 8.83 -0.75 -10.91
C PHE A 27 9.30 0.63 -11.38
N PRO A 28 8.37 1.56 -11.67
CA PRO A 28 8.76 2.92 -11.98
C PRO A 28 9.62 3.47 -10.85
N GLU A 29 10.55 4.38 -11.18
CA GLU A 29 11.30 5.17 -10.18
C GLU A 29 10.37 6.12 -9.39
N SER A 30 9.09 5.80 -9.26
CA SER A 30 8.23 6.35 -8.22
C SER A 30 8.90 6.12 -6.87
N THR A 31 9.01 7.19 -6.12
CA THR A 31 9.68 7.13 -4.83
C THR A 31 8.86 6.29 -3.85
N TYR A 32 9.52 5.67 -2.88
CA TYR A 32 8.85 4.99 -1.74
C TYR A 32 7.74 5.87 -1.14
N GLU A 33 8.01 7.16 -1.09
CA GLU A 33 7.12 8.21 -0.64
C GLU A 33 5.84 8.28 -1.49
N GLU A 34 5.92 8.25 -2.82
CA GLU A 34 4.73 8.31 -3.69
C GLU A 34 3.79 7.11 -3.49
N MET A 35 4.35 5.90 -3.37
CA MET A 35 3.54 4.71 -3.08
C MET A 35 2.88 4.80 -1.69
N ARG A 36 3.65 5.20 -0.67
CA ARG A 36 3.15 5.40 0.71
C ARG A 36 2.03 6.44 0.74
N ILE A 37 2.18 7.52 -0.02
CA ILE A 37 1.17 8.56 -0.19
C ILE A 37 -0.08 7.97 -0.86
N GLY A 38 0.07 7.22 -1.96
CA GLY A 38 -1.04 6.56 -2.64
C GLY A 38 -1.82 5.57 -1.76
N GLN A 39 -1.17 4.89 -0.80
CA GLN A 39 -1.87 4.03 0.17
C GLN A 39 -2.69 4.81 1.21
N GLN A 40 -2.33 6.07 1.46
CA GLN A 40 -3.01 6.93 2.43
C GLN A 40 -4.09 7.79 1.79
N ILE A 41 -3.93 8.14 0.52
CA ILE A 41 -4.83 8.99 -0.23
C ILE A 41 -5.79 8.11 -1.00
N GLY A 42 -7.09 8.32 -0.83
CA GLY A 42 -8.05 7.83 -1.80
C GLY A 42 -7.88 8.68 -3.06
N VAL A 43 -7.19 8.17 -4.07
CA VAL A 43 -7.25 8.85 -5.38
C VAL A 43 -8.62 8.54 -5.94
N GLU A 44 -9.59 9.38 -5.63
CA GLU A 44 -10.91 9.33 -6.25
C GLU A 44 -10.88 10.21 -7.47
N TRP A 45 -10.94 9.57 -8.63
CA TRP A 45 -11.13 10.23 -9.90
C TRP A 45 -12.60 10.68 -9.95
N SER A 46 -12.86 11.97 -9.74
CA SER A 46 -14.20 12.51 -9.96
C SER A 46 -14.13 13.75 -10.85
N GLY A 47 -14.91 13.70 -11.92
CA GLY A 47 -15.13 14.83 -12.80
C GLY A 47 -16.01 14.41 -13.97
N ALA A 48 -17.23 14.95 -14.02
CA ALA A 48 -18.00 15.06 -15.28
C ALA A 48 -17.27 15.97 -16.30
N ASP A 49 -16.27 16.72 -15.82
CA ASP A 49 -15.54 17.79 -16.53
C ASP A 49 -14.09 17.37 -16.88
N GLY A 50 -13.69 16.14 -16.56
CA GLY A 50 -12.34 15.61 -16.85
C GLY A 50 -11.20 16.15 -15.95
N LYS A 51 -11.51 16.83 -14.84
CA LYS A 51 -10.52 17.42 -13.93
C LYS A 51 -10.21 16.50 -12.75
N ALA A 52 -9.05 15.84 -12.77
CA ALA A 52 -8.62 14.96 -11.68
C ALA A 52 -8.14 15.75 -10.45
N HIS A 53 -8.63 15.39 -9.26
CA HIS A 53 -8.15 15.89 -7.96
C HIS A 53 -7.93 14.74 -6.98
N TYR A 54 -7.31 15.03 -5.83
CA TYR A 54 -7.03 14.04 -4.79
C TYR A 54 -8.09 14.11 -3.67
N SER A 55 -8.68 12.96 -3.29
CA SER A 55 -9.56 12.85 -2.12
C SER A 55 -8.72 12.47 -0.89
N VAL A 56 -8.47 13.46 -0.03
CA VAL A 56 -7.60 13.30 1.15
C VAL A 56 -8.45 13.41 2.41
N SER A 57 -8.55 12.33 3.18
CA SER A 57 -9.21 12.38 4.50
C SER A 57 -8.41 13.24 5.49
N ASP A 58 -9.07 13.80 6.50
CA ASP A 58 -8.38 14.59 7.54
C ASP A 58 -7.25 13.83 8.25
N ASP A 59 -7.44 12.52 8.42
CA ASP A 59 -6.45 11.65 9.05
C ASP A 59 -5.22 11.42 8.16
N ALA A 60 -5.45 11.22 6.85
CA ALA A 60 -4.37 11.19 5.87
C ALA A 60 -3.66 12.55 5.78
N ALA A 61 -4.40 13.65 5.76
CA ALA A 61 -3.87 15.01 5.71
C ALA A 61 -2.93 15.31 6.89
N ARG A 62 -3.30 14.93 8.13
CA ARG A 62 -2.43 15.06 9.30
C ARG A 62 -1.13 14.26 9.15
N ARG A 63 -1.21 13.01 8.69
CA ARG A 63 -0.01 12.18 8.44
C ARG A 63 0.89 12.79 7.37
N LEU A 64 0.31 13.24 6.27
CA LEU A 64 1.03 13.86 5.15
C LEU A 64 1.77 15.11 5.60
N ALA A 65 1.13 15.99 6.39
CA ALA A 65 1.78 17.17 6.96
C ALA A 65 2.94 16.81 7.92
N VAL A 66 2.83 15.72 8.68
CA VAL A 66 3.93 15.23 9.54
C VAL A 66 5.05 14.59 8.73
N TRP A 67 4.75 13.96 7.60
CA TRP A 67 5.76 13.33 6.74
C TRP A 67 6.49 14.36 5.88
N SER A 68 5.80 15.40 5.41
CA SER A 68 6.40 16.47 4.61
C SER A 68 7.47 17.24 5.37
N SER A 69 7.38 17.33 6.69
CA SER A 69 8.45 17.94 7.51
C SER A 69 9.68 17.05 7.69
N LYS A 70 9.61 15.76 7.33
CA LYS A 70 10.67 14.77 7.57
C LYS A 70 11.43 14.34 6.31
N SER A 71 10.80 14.38 5.13
CA SER A 71 11.43 13.99 3.87
C SER A 71 11.14 15.02 2.78
N ALA A 72 12.17 15.34 2.00
CA ALA A 72 12.03 16.14 0.79
C ALA A 72 11.04 15.51 -0.20
N GLY A 73 11.05 14.18 -0.35
CA GLY A 73 10.12 13.47 -1.25
C GLY A 73 8.66 13.60 -0.81
N TYR A 74 8.39 13.44 0.50
CA TYR A 74 7.05 13.69 1.05
C TYR A 74 6.65 15.16 0.91
N PHE A 75 7.58 16.10 1.12
CA PHE A 75 7.32 17.53 0.94
C PHE A 75 6.85 17.82 -0.49
N ASP A 76 7.61 17.40 -1.48
CA ASP A 76 7.34 17.69 -2.89
C ASP A 76 6.02 17.06 -3.34
N ALA A 77 5.77 15.81 -2.93
CA ALA A 77 4.54 15.12 -3.27
C ALA A 77 3.30 15.75 -2.59
N VAL A 78 3.39 16.14 -1.32
CA VAL A 78 2.29 16.83 -0.62
C VAL A 78 2.04 18.22 -1.21
N ALA A 79 3.09 18.95 -1.57
CA ALA A 79 2.98 20.22 -2.29
C ALA A 79 2.25 20.04 -3.64
N ARG A 80 2.60 18.99 -4.41
CA ARG A 80 1.94 18.66 -5.68
C ARG A 80 0.46 18.32 -5.49
N ILE A 81 0.11 17.55 -4.45
CA ILE A 81 -1.29 17.25 -4.10
C ILE A 81 -2.06 18.54 -3.81
N CYS A 82 -1.49 19.39 -2.96
CA CYS A 82 -2.13 20.65 -2.58
C CYS A 82 -2.32 21.57 -3.79
N ALA A 83 -1.28 21.73 -4.61
CA ALA A 83 -1.33 22.53 -5.84
C ALA A 83 -2.38 22.00 -6.83
N THR A 84 -2.47 20.68 -6.99
CA THR A 84 -3.48 20.06 -7.86
C THR A 84 -4.89 20.36 -7.36
N ASN A 85 -5.17 20.11 -6.09
CA ASN A 85 -6.50 20.38 -5.52
C ASN A 85 -6.87 21.87 -5.59
N ILE A 86 -5.94 22.78 -5.26
CA ILE A 86 -6.15 24.23 -5.37
C ILE A 86 -6.45 24.62 -6.84
N GLY A 87 -5.66 24.12 -7.79
CA GLY A 87 -5.84 24.42 -9.21
C GLY A 87 -7.17 23.92 -9.78
N GLN A 88 -7.71 22.83 -9.22
CA GLN A 88 -9.03 22.32 -9.58
C GLN A 88 -10.19 22.91 -8.73
N GLY A 89 -9.90 23.80 -7.79
CA GLY A 89 -10.90 24.35 -6.86
C GLY A 89 -11.44 23.33 -5.85
N ALA A 90 -10.77 22.19 -5.69
CA ALA A 90 -11.15 21.15 -4.74
C ALA A 90 -10.80 21.56 -3.30
N PRO A 91 -11.63 21.20 -2.31
CA PRO A 91 -11.37 21.54 -0.92
C PRO A 91 -10.09 20.85 -0.42
N LEU A 92 -9.33 21.59 0.40
CA LEU A 92 -8.20 21.05 1.14
C LEU A 92 -8.58 20.81 2.61
N PRO A 93 -8.27 19.63 3.17
CA PRO A 93 -8.32 19.39 4.61
C PRO A 93 -7.54 20.44 5.40
N PHE A 94 -7.97 20.71 6.64
CA PHE A 94 -7.38 21.77 7.47
C PHE A 94 -5.86 21.65 7.62
N ALA A 95 -5.33 20.44 7.86
CA ALA A 95 -3.90 20.21 8.00
C ALA A 95 -3.10 20.54 6.71
N LEU A 96 -3.68 20.28 5.54
CA LEU A 96 -3.04 20.64 4.26
C LEU A 96 -3.14 22.14 3.97
N ARG A 97 -4.24 22.81 4.36
CA ARG A 97 -4.34 24.28 4.30
C ARG A 97 -3.27 24.94 5.16
N ALA A 98 -3.09 24.46 6.40
CA ALA A 98 -2.04 24.95 7.29
C ALA A 98 -0.64 24.73 6.70
N PHE A 99 -0.37 23.54 6.17
CA PHE A 99 0.88 23.24 5.46
C PHE A 99 1.14 24.21 4.31
N VAL A 100 0.16 24.40 3.40
CA VAL A 100 0.30 25.33 2.26
C VAL A 100 0.55 26.75 2.73
N SER A 101 -0.22 27.21 3.74
CA SER A 101 -0.05 28.55 4.30
C SER A 101 1.38 28.76 4.81
N SER A 102 1.89 27.85 5.65
CA SER A 102 3.25 27.95 6.21
C SER A 102 4.34 27.81 5.16
N VAL A 103 4.12 27.07 4.07
CA VAL A 103 5.06 27.04 2.93
C VAL A 103 5.06 28.37 2.18
N LEU A 104 3.89 28.96 1.91
CA LEU A 104 3.78 30.23 1.18
C LEU A 104 4.38 31.42 1.94
N VAL A 105 4.25 31.44 3.28
CA VAL A 105 4.89 32.48 4.11
C VAL A 105 6.35 32.19 4.45
N GLY A 106 6.89 31.04 4.03
CA GLY A 106 8.28 30.65 4.26
C GLY A 106 8.60 30.13 5.67
N GLU A 107 7.60 29.86 6.51
CA GLU A 107 7.78 29.24 7.83
C GLU A 107 8.18 27.77 7.73
N THR A 108 7.68 27.07 6.71
CA THR A 108 8.04 25.67 6.44
C THR A 108 8.90 25.58 5.20
N CYS A 109 10.17 25.22 5.39
CA CYS A 109 11.11 24.96 4.31
C CYS A 109 11.10 23.50 3.89
N ARG A 110 11.35 23.25 2.60
CA ARG A 110 11.60 21.90 2.08
C ARG A 110 12.76 21.25 2.84
N PRO A 111 12.60 20.05 3.41
CA PRO A 111 13.69 19.35 4.09
C PRO A 111 14.88 19.12 3.15
N ARG A 112 16.09 19.08 3.71
CA ARG A 112 17.29 18.72 2.93
C ARG A 112 17.17 17.26 2.49
N VAL A 113 17.57 16.97 1.25
CA VAL A 113 17.65 15.60 0.75
C VAL A 113 18.71 14.87 1.58
N GLY A 114 18.29 13.88 2.37
CA GLY A 114 19.24 13.04 3.09
C GLY A 114 20.14 12.31 2.10
N HIS A 115 21.43 12.17 2.42
CA HIS A 115 22.43 11.52 1.55
C HIS A 115 22.12 10.04 1.21
N ARG A 116 21.10 9.45 1.84
CA ARG A 116 20.73 8.05 1.66
C ARG A 116 19.31 7.96 1.12
N GLN A 117 19.19 7.99 -0.21
CA GLN A 117 17.94 7.63 -0.88
C GLN A 117 17.49 6.23 -0.42
N PRO A 118 16.18 5.98 -0.30
CA PRO A 118 15.67 4.62 -0.10
C PRO A 118 16.33 3.70 -1.13
N LYS A 119 16.80 2.52 -0.69
CA LYS A 119 17.49 1.59 -1.60
C LYS A 119 16.57 1.34 -2.80
N LYS A 120 17.11 1.42 -4.02
CA LYS A 120 16.42 1.19 -5.31
C LYS A 120 15.46 0.00 -5.28
N ASN A 121 15.78 -1.03 -4.50
CA ASN A 121 15.03 -2.28 -4.42
C ASN A 121 13.96 -2.28 -3.30
N TRP A 122 13.64 -1.15 -2.66
CA TRP A 122 12.66 -1.13 -1.57
C TRP A 122 11.28 -1.57 -2.05
N MET A 123 10.81 -1.04 -3.19
CA MET A 123 9.48 -1.35 -3.74
C MET A 123 9.36 -2.81 -4.10
N GLU A 124 10.37 -3.35 -4.78
CA GLU A 124 10.50 -4.78 -5.03
C GLU A 124 10.37 -5.60 -3.75
N ARG A 125 11.10 -5.24 -2.69
CA ARG A 125 11.05 -5.98 -1.42
C ARG A 125 9.67 -5.89 -0.77
N ALA A 126 9.04 -4.71 -0.79
CA ALA A 126 7.71 -4.50 -0.23
C ALA A 126 6.65 -5.31 -0.99
N PHE A 127 6.73 -5.30 -2.31
CA PHE A 127 5.87 -6.07 -3.19
C PHE A 127 6.00 -7.58 -2.91
N LEU A 128 7.21 -8.12 -2.94
CA LEU A 128 7.48 -9.54 -2.66
C LEU A 128 7.07 -9.94 -1.23
N PHE A 129 7.32 -9.06 -0.25
CA PHE A 129 6.91 -9.28 1.13
C PHE A 129 5.38 -9.34 1.27
N GLY A 130 4.67 -8.44 0.61
CA GLY A 130 3.22 -8.42 0.53
C GLY A 130 2.66 -9.69 -0.09
N LEU A 131 3.17 -10.08 -1.26
CA LEU A 131 2.74 -11.30 -1.97
C LEU A 131 2.93 -12.57 -1.14
N GLY A 132 4.10 -12.74 -0.51
CA GLY A 132 4.35 -13.92 0.35
C GLY A 132 3.39 -14.00 1.53
N ARG A 133 3.07 -12.87 2.18
CA ARG A 133 2.06 -12.83 3.25
C ARG A 133 0.64 -13.11 2.72
N SER A 134 0.28 -12.51 1.58
CA SER A 134 -1.03 -12.74 0.97
C SER A 134 -1.21 -14.19 0.54
N ALA A 135 -0.18 -14.85 0.01
CA ALA A 135 -0.23 -16.26 -0.33
C ALA A 135 -0.39 -17.15 0.93
N CYS A 136 0.37 -16.86 1.99
CA CYS A 136 0.23 -17.53 3.30
C CYS A 136 -1.22 -17.45 3.82
N GLU A 137 -1.80 -16.25 3.83
CA GLU A 137 -3.15 -16.00 4.33
C GLU A 137 -4.25 -16.60 3.43
N LYS A 138 -4.12 -16.46 2.10
CA LYS A 138 -5.14 -16.88 1.13
C LYS A 138 -5.19 -18.40 0.96
N PHE A 139 -4.06 -19.09 1.00
CA PHE A 139 -3.97 -20.53 0.72
C PHE A 139 -3.67 -21.37 1.96
N GLY A 140 -3.49 -20.75 3.13
CA GLY A 140 -3.18 -21.45 4.38
C GLY A 140 -1.83 -22.18 4.33
N LEU A 141 -0.85 -21.61 3.62
CA LEU A 141 0.53 -22.10 3.57
C LEU A 141 1.32 -21.55 4.74
N THR A 142 2.33 -22.26 5.22
CA THR A 142 3.33 -21.66 6.12
C THR A 142 4.15 -20.63 5.35
N LEU A 143 4.61 -19.57 6.01
CA LEU A 143 5.38 -18.52 5.33
C LEU A 143 6.70 -19.07 4.79
N THR A 144 7.43 -19.81 5.63
CA THR A 144 8.69 -20.48 5.29
C THR A 144 8.58 -21.97 5.53
N SER A 145 9.32 -22.77 4.75
CA SER A 145 9.56 -24.17 5.07
C SER A 145 10.55 -24.23 6.23
N ASN A 146 10.20 -25.00 7.27
CA ASN A 146 11.14 -25.37 8.33
C ASN A 146 12.03 -26.49 7.80
N ASP A 147 13.31 -26.45 8.15
CA ASP A 147 14.31 -27.40 7.65
C ASP A 147 14.05 -28.85 8.18
N GLU A 148 13.15 -29.03 9.15
CA GLU A 148 12.88 -30.31 9.84
C GLU A 148 11.69 -31.12 9.29
N ALA A 149 10.77 -30.49 8.54
CA ALA A 149 9.58 -31.18 8.02
C ALA A 149 9.76 -31.47 6.52
N GLY A 150 10.22 -32.68 6.21
CA GLY A 150 10.86 -33.05 4.94
C GLY A 150 10.17 -32.69 3.61
N HIS A 151 8.89 -32.30 3.55
CA HIS A 151 8.20 -32.05 2.26
C HIS A 151 7.08 -30.99 2.30
N ALA A 152 7.14 -30.01 3.20
CA ALA A 152 6.11 -28.96 3.25
C ALA A 152 6.48 -27.75 2.38
N HIS A 153 5.84 -27.61 1.22
CA HIS A 153 5.97 -26.39 0.40
C HIS A 153 5.39 -25.16 1.13
N SER A 154 6.13 -24.06 1.12
CA SER A 154 5.77 -22.81 1.79
C SER A 154 5.30 -21.72 0.81
N ALA A 155 4.78 -20.62 1.34
CA ALA A 155 4.44 -19.44 0.55
C ALA A 155 5.68 -18.82 -0.13
N CYS A 156 6.86 -18.89 0.49
CA CYS A 156 8.13 -18.47 -0.11
C CYS A 156 8.55 -19.39 -1.26
N ASP A 157 8.31 -20.71 -1.15
CA ASP A 157 8.56 -21.66 -2.26
C ASP A 157 7.67 -21.32 -3.46
N ALA A 158 6.37 -21.11 -3.22
CA ALA A 158 5.40 -20.79 -4.26
C ALA A 158 5.75 -19.47 -4.96
N LEU A 159 6.19 -18.47 -4.19
CA LEU A 159 6.61 -17.18 -4.72
C LEU A 159 7.90 -17.27 -5.55
N ALA A 160 8.91 -18.02 -5.08
CA ALA A 160 10.14 -18.21 -5.84
C ALA A 160 9.90 -18.97 -7.15
N GLU A 161 9.04 -20.00 -7.11
CA GLU A 161 8.62 -20.74 -8.30
C GLU A 161 7.86 -19.85 -9.29
N ALA A 162 6.86 -19.10 -8.82
CA ALA A 162 6.08 -18.18 -9.65
C ALA A 162 6.96 -17.13 -10.35
N LEU A 163 7.88 -16.48 -9.63
CA LEU A 163 8.82 -15.53 -10.23
C LEU A 163 9.69 -16.18 -11.31
N THR A 164 10.14 -17.41 -11.07
CA THR A 164 10.96 -18.15 -12.02
C THR A 164 10.17 -18.53 -13.28
N ILE A 165 8.92 -18.96 -13.12
CA ILE A 165 8.00 -19.24 -14.24
C ILE A 165 7.78 -17.97 -15.09
N CYS A 166 7.60 -16.82 -14.45
CA CYS A 166 7.39 -15.53 -15.11
C CYS A 166 8.69 -14.86 -15.60
N GLY A 167 9.79 -15.60 -15.72
CA GLY A 167 11.03 -15.11 -16.36
C GLY A 167 12.05 -14.43 -15.45
N ARG A 168 11.78 -14.31 -14.14
CA ARG A 168 12.76 -13.81 -13.15
C ARG A 168 13.29 -14.98 -12.31
N THR A 169 14.41 -15.57 -12.73
CA THR A 169 15.07 -16.66 -11.97
C THR A 169 15.33 -16.23 -10.53
N THR A 170 14.61 -16.84 -9.59
CA THR A 170 14.64 -16.45 -8.17
C THR A 170 14.73 -17.69 -7.30
N LYS A 171 15.64 -17.68 -6.33
CA LYS A 171 15.82 -18.82 -5.41
C LYS A 171 14.98 -18.65 -4.15
N TYR A 172 14.48 -19.76 -3.60
CA TYR A 172 13.77 -19.78 -2.31
C TYR A 172 14.50 -19.00 -1.21
N GLY A 173 15.82 -19.19 -1.08
CA GLY A 173 16.64 -18.51 -0.07
C GLY A 173 16.61 -16.97 -0.16
N GLU A 174 16.46 -16.43 -1.38
CA GLU A 174 16.36 -14.98 -1.60
C GLU A 174 15.05 -14.42 -1.05
N ILE A 175 13.95 -15.13 -1.29
CA ILE A 175 12.63 -14.80 -0.76
C ILE A 175 12.58 -15.00 0.76
N LYS A 176 13.01 -16.17 1.26
CA LYS A 176 13.09 -16.49 2.70
C LYS A 176 13.83 -15.40 3.46
N ARG A 177 14.93 -14.87 2.91
CA ARG A 177 15.74 -13.82 3.54
C ARG A 177 14.92 -12.58 3.92
N LEU A 178 13.96 -12.18 3.09
CA LEU A 178 13.07 -11.04 3.38
C LEU A 178 12.26 -11.26 4.67
N PHE A 179 11.85 -12.50 4.91
CA PHE A 179 10.95 -12.87 5.99
C PHE A 179 11.66 -13.23 7.30
N VAL A 180 12.90 -13.73 7.26
CA VAL A 180 13.56 -14.24 8.47
C VAL A 180 14.85 -13.52 8.84
N HIS A 181 15.59 -12.97 7.87
CA HIS A 181 16.94 -12.47 8.11
C HIS A 181 16.94 -11.19 8.97
N ARG A 182 17.89 -11.06 9.90
CA ARG A 182 17.95 -9.94 10.86
C ARG A 182 18.03 -8.56 10.21
N ASP A 183 18.75 -8.42 9.11
CA ASP A 183 18.90 -7.15 8.37
C ASP A 183 17.57 -6.57 7.87
N PHE A 184 16.53 -7.41 7.78
CA PHE A 184 15.20 -7.01 7.34
C PHE A 184 14.22 -6.85 8.51
N ALA A 185 14.64 -6.97 9.78
CA ALA A 185 13.75 -6.90 10.94
C ALA A 185 12.93 -5.59 10.98
N ARG A 186 13.60 -4.44 10.85
CA ARG A 186 12.93 -3.13 10.78
C ARG A 186 11.96 -3.03 9.60
N PHE A 187 12.38 -3.51 8.43
CA PHE A 187 11.52 -3.53 7.24
C PHE A 187 10.26 -4.38 7.45
N ARG A 188 10.38 -5.54 8.11
CA ARG A 188 9.22 -6.39 8.44
C ARG A 188 8.28 -5.71 9.42
N GLU A 189 8.81 -5.05 10.44
CA GLU A 189 7.99 -4.30 11.41
C GLU A 189 7.21 -3.17 10.72
N GLU A 190 7.89 -2.40 9.86
CA GLU A 190 7.30 -1.28 9.13
C GLU A 190 6.21 -1.74 8.14
N ASN A 191 6.35 -2.92 7.53
CA ASN A 191 5.38 -3.46 6.57
C ASN A 191 4.29 -4.34 7.21
N ALA A 192 4.52 -4.91 8.40
CA ALA A 192 3.50 -5.66 9.15
C ALA A 192 2.33 -4.75 9.55
N LYS A 193 2.63 -3.52 10.01
CA LYS A 193 1.63 -2.52 10.39
C LYS A 193 0.74 -2.12 9.20
N VAL A 194 1.32 -2.00 8.01
CA VAL A 194 0.58 -1.67 6.77
C VAL A 194 -0.43 -2.76 6.40
N GLY A 195 -0.05 -4.04 6.57
CA GLY A 195 -0.96 -5.16 6.32
C GLY A 195 -2.15 -5.19 7.29
N GLU A 196 -1.93 -4.87 8.57
CA GLU A 196 -3.00 -4.77 9.58
C GLU A 196 -3.95 -3.61 9.29
N ASP A 197 -3.42 -2.43 8.93
CA ASP A 197 -4.21 -1.26 8.55
C ASP A 197 -5.07 -1.54 7.32
N TYR A 198 -4.51 -2.22 6.31
CA TYR A 198 -5.26 -2.60 5.11
C TYR A 198 -6.38 -3.60 5.43
N LYS A 199 -6.11 -4.62 6.25
CA LYS A 199 -7.13 -5.57 6.71
C LYS A 199 -8.24 -4.87 7.49
N ARG A 200 -7.89 -3.94 8.38
CA ARG A 200 -8.85 -3.14 9.15
C ARG A 200 -9.74 -2.31 8.23
N LYS A 201 -9.16 -1.63 7.23
CA LYS A 201 -9.90 -0.86 6.23
C LYS A 201 -10.81 -1.75 5.37
N LYS A 202 -10.33 -2.91 4.90
CA LYS A 202 -11.14 -3.86 4.12
C LYS A 202 -12.29 -4.45 4.93
N ASN A 203 -12.05 -4.81 6.19
CA ASN A 203 -13.10 -5.28 7.10
C ASN A 203 -14.12 -4.17 7.38
N MET A 204 -13.66 -2.94 7.61
CA MET A 204 -14.56 -1.79 7.78
C MET A 204 -15.42 -1.56 6.54
N LYS A 205 -14.83 -1.61 5.34
CA LYS A 205 -15.57 -1.49 4.08
C LYS A 205 -16.64 -2.57 3.94
N ARG A 206 -16.31 -3.84 4.23
CA ARG A 206 -17.27 -4.95 4.21
C ARG A 206 -18.39 -4.78 5.24
N ILE A 207 -18.07 -4.29 6.44
CA ILE A 207 -19.07 -3.99 7.48
C ILE A 207 -19.99 -2.88 6.99
N VAL A 208 -19.45 -1.80 6.42
CA VAL A 208 -20.24 -0.71 5.86
C VAL A 208 -21.10 -1.20 4.69
N GLU A 209 -20.55 -1.96 3.74
CA GLU A 209 -21.32 -2.55 2.64
C GLU A 209 -22.44 -3.47 3.14
N ALA A 210 -22.17 -4.28 4.16
CA ALA A 210 -23.18 -5.11 4.80
C ALA A 210 -24.26 -4.28 5.52
N LEU A 211 -23.88 -3.21 6.22
CA LEU A 211 -24.81 -2.29 6.88
C LEU A 211 -25.66 -1.47 5.89
N MET A 212 -25.12 -1.22 4.70
CA MET A 212 -25.77 -0.48 3.63
C MET A 212 -26.58 -1.37 2.68
N SER A 213 -26.51 -2.70 2.81
CA SER A 213 -27.37 -3.61 2.09
C SER A 213 -28.85 -3.34 2.39
N LYS A 214 -29.72 -3.52 1.39
CA LYS A 214 -31.17 -3.28 1.51
C LYS A 214 -31.86 -4.27 2.46
N ASP A 215 -31.20 -5.39 2.75
CA ASP A 215 -31.72 -6.46 3.60
C ASP A 215 -31.40 -6.27 5.09
N THR A 216 -30.68 -5.21 5.44
CA THR A 216 -30.26 -4.95 6.82
C THR A 216 -31.37 -4.23 7.58
N PRO A 217 -31.87 -4.77 8.71
CA PRO A 217 -32.97 -4.17 9.45
C PRO A 217 -32.61 -2.75 9.90
N GLU A 218 -33.58 -1.83 9.82
CA GLU A 218 -33.37 -0.44 10.21
C GLU A 218 -33.09 -0.35 11.71
N THR A 219 -31.82 -0.10 12.03
CA THR A 219 -31.35 0.25 13.36
C THR A 219 -31.02 1.74 13.44
N PRO A 220 -31.01 2.35 14.64
CA PRO A 220 -30.54 3.72 14.83
C PRO A 220 -29.13 3.96 14.26
N LEU A 221 -28.26 2.94 14.29
CA LEU A 221 -26.90 3.01 13.73
C LEU A 221 -26.91 3.02 12.19
N THR A 222 -27.72 2.19 11.54
CA THR A 222 -27.86 2.22 10.07
C THR A 222 -28.49 3.53 9.59
N ASN A 223 -29.42 4.11 10.35
CA ASN A 223 -30.04 5.39 10.03
C ASN A 223 -29.06 6.56 10.19
N TYR A 224 -28.20 6.53 11.21
CA TYR A 224 -27.13 7.51 11.40
C TYR A 224 -26.07 7.46 10.28
N LEU A 225 -25.66 6.25 9.87
CA LEU A 225 -24.68 6.09 8.79
C LEU A 225 -25.22 6.48 7.40
N ARG A 226 -26.52 6.27 7.14
CA ARG A 226 -27.17 6.70 5.90
C ARG A 226 -27.39 8.21 5.83
N SER A 227 -27.75 8.86 6.95
CA SER A 227 -28.01 10.31 6.98
C SER A 227 -26.74 11.15 6.95
N GLY A 228 -25.62 10.65 7.46
CA GLY A 228 -24.32 11.34 7.41
C GLY A 228 -23.68 11.44 6.03
N LEU A 229 -24.12 10.64 5.05
CA LEU A 229 -23.60 10.63 3.67
C LEU A 229 -24.49 11.39 2.67
N GLY A 230 -25.64 11.91 3.09
CA GLY A 230 -26.59 12.63 2.24
C GLY A 230 -26.48 14.15 2.28
N ASN A 231 -25.55 14.71 3.07
CA ASN A 231 -25.42 16.16 3.31
C ASN A 231 -24.02 16.71 2.94
N THR A 232 -23.44 16.23 1.84
CA THR A 232 -22.29 16.87 1.17
C THR A 232 -22.49 16.85 -0.32
#